data_AF-A0A2S7ADX0-F1
#
_entry.id   AF-A0A2S7ADX0-F1
#
_cell.length_a   1.000
_cell.length_b   1.000
_cell.length_c   1.000
_cell.angle_alpha   90.00
_cell.angle_beta   90.00
_cell.angle_gamma   90.00
#
_symmetry.space_group_name_H-M   'P 1'
#
loop_
_entity.id
_entity.type
_entity.pdbx_description
1 polymer ?
#
loop_
_entity_poly.entity_id
_entity_poly.type
_entity_poly.pdbx_seq_one_letter_code
_entity_poly.pdbx_strand_id
1 'polypeptide(L)' 'MKTIPQCGPNGIWDHLGYSINRCARGGRTITRPDGSVVDTITRAHEREDGYARELRAGKAELASHGFEMEAEA' A
#
# COMPACT_ATOMS: atom_id res chain seq x y z
N MET A 1 13.62 10.83 -10.08
CA MET A 1 13.09 9.77 -9.19
C MET A 1 13.36 10.21 -7.76
N LYS A 2 12.38 10.17 -6.87
CA LYS A 2 12.59 10.42 -5.43
C LYS A 2 12.63 9.08 -4.70
N THR A 3 13.53 8.90 -3.75
CA THR A 3 13.60 7.67 -2.95
C THR A 3 12.84 7.83 -1.64
N ILE A 4 12.23 6.75 -1.16
CA ILE A 4 11.64 6.68 0.17
C ILE A 4 12.33 5.59 0.99
N PRO A 5 12.46 5.77 2.32
CA PRO A 5 13.04 4.74 3.18
C PRO A 5 12.23 3.44 3.08
N GLN A 6 12.92 2.32 3.25
CA GLN A 6 12.28 1.01 3.30
C GLN A 6 11.20 1.02 4.38
N CYS A 7 9.97 0.70 3.99
CA CYS A 7 8.84 0.64 4.89
C CYS A 7 7.88 -0.47 4.49
N GLY A 8 7.08 -0.92 5.45
CA GLY A 8 5.97 -1.83 5.17
C GLY A 8 4.83 -1.11 4.44
N PRO A 9 3.78 -1.84 4.05
CA PRO A 9 2.68 -1.30 3.26
C PRO A 9 2.05 -0.02 3.82
N ASN A 10 1.89 0.06 5.14
CA ASN A 10 1.34 1.26 5.80
C ASN A 10 2.19 2.50 5.58
N GLY A 11 3.51 2.37 5.60
CA GLY A 11 4.42 3.49 5.37
C GLY A 11 4.36 3.98 3.93
N ILE A 12 4.16 3.06 2.97
CA ILE A 12 3.97 3.42 1.56
C ILE A 12 2.68 4.25 1.39
N TRP A 13 1.57 3.78 1.96
CA TRP A 13 0.29 4.48 1.86
C TRP A 13 0.33 5.85 2.54
N ASP A 14 0.96 5.94 3.71
CA ASP A 14 1.16 7.21 4.41
C ASP A 14 1.98 8.20 3.57
N HIS A 15 3.07 7.74 2.96
CA HIS A 15 3.91 8.57 2.10
C HIS A 15 3.17 9.09 0.85
N LEU A 16 2.29 8.28 0.29
CA LEU A 16 1.44 8.65 -0.84
C LEU A 16 0.24 9.52 -0.41
N GLY A 17 0.01 9.70 0.90
CA GLY A 17 -1.16 10.42 1.43
C GLY A 17 -2.47 9.66 1.22
N TYR A 18 -2.40 8.33 1.13
CA TYR A 18 -3.56 7.47 0.87
C TYR A 18 -4.25 7.11 2.17
N SER A 19 -5.57 6.93 2.09
CA SER A 19 -6.40 6.56 3.24
C SER A 19 -6.54 5.04 3.35
N ILE A 20 -6.45 4.53 4.58
CA ILE A 20 -6.65 3.10 4.90
C ILE A 20 -7.94 2.94 5.70
N ASN A 21 -9.00 2.50 5.04
CA ASN A 21 -10.29 2.24 5.67
C ASN A 21 -10.36 0.78 6.13
N ARG A 22 -10.48 0.55 7.45
CA ARG A 22 -10.59 -0.81 8.00
C ARG A 22 -12.05 -1.25 8.07
N CYS A 23 -12.33 -2.44 7.56
CA CYS A 23 -13.64 -3.06 7.57
C CYS A 23 -13.81 -3.93 8.82
N ALA A 24 -15.04 -4.04 9.36
CA ALA A 24 -15.36 -4.78 10.59
C ALA A 24 -14.92 -6.27 10.60
N ARG A 25 -14.63 -6.85 9.42
CA ARG A 25 -14.20 -8.26 9.27
C ARG A 25 -12.68 -8.42 9.17
N GLY A 26 -11.88 -7.42 9.51
CA GLY A 26 -10.41 -7.47 9.38
C GLY A 26 -9.92 -7.26 7.94
N GLY A 27 -10.79 -6.82 7.03
CA GLY A 27 -10.35 -6.32 5.73
C GLY A 27 -9.93 -4.86 5.80
N ARG A 28 -9.27 -4.37 4.76
CA ARG A 28 -9.02 -2.94 4.57
C ARG A 28 -9.10 -2.52 3.11
N THR A 29 -9.51 -1.28 2.90
CA THR A 29 -9.58 -0.64 1.58
C THR A 29 -8.62 0.54 1.55
N ILE A 30 -7.79 0.59 0.52
CA ILE A 30 -6.83 1.66 0.27
C ILE A 30 -7.43 2.62 -0.75
N THR A 31 -7.46 3.91 -0.43
CA THR A 31 -8.10 4.94 -1.26
C THR A 31 -7.13 6.08 -1.52
N ARG A 32 -7.06 6.54 -2.77
CA ARG A 32 -6.28 7.71 -3.19
C ARG A 32 -6.90 9.02 -2.66
N PRO A 33 -6.19 10.15 -2.69
CA PRO A 33 -6.73 11.46 -2.29
C PRO A 33 -7.94 11.92 -3.13
N ASP A 34 -8.07 11.44 -4.37
CA ASP A 34 -9.22 11.72 -5.24
C ASP A 34 -10.46 10.86 -4.93
N GLY A 35 -10.37 9.96 -3.94
CA GLY A 35 -11.45 9.05 -3.56
C GLY A 35 -11.49 7.74 -4.34
N SER A 36 -10.61 7.53 -5.33
CA SER A 36 -10.53 6.27 -6.08
C SER A 36 -9.94 5.14 -5.24
N VAL A 37 -10.48 3.94 -5.40
CA VAL A 37 -9.99 2.74 -4.69
C VAL A 37 -8.79 2.15 -5.42
N VAL A 38 -7.71 1.92 -4.68
CA VAL A 38 -6.47 1.29 -5.17
C VAL A 38 -6.53 -0.21 -4.97
N ASP A 39 -6.87 -0.63 -3.75
CA ASP A 39 -6.87 -2.04 -3.38
C ASP A 39 -7.88 -2.31 -2.27
N THR A 40 -8.40 -3.54 -2.24
CA THR A 40 -9.25 -4.05 -1.17
C THR A 40 -8.71 -5.39 -0.70
N ILE A 41 -8.19 -5.39 0.52
CA ILE A 41 -7.65 -6.57 1.19
C ILE A 41 -8.76 -7.15 2.03
N THR A 42 -9.11 -8.39 1.74
CA THR A 42 -10.10 -9.12 2.52
C THR A 42 -9.39 -9.95 3.58
N ARG A 43 -10.13 -10.40 4.59
CA ARG A 43 -9.63 -11.33 5.60
C ARG A 43 -9.13 -12.67 5.01
N ALA A 44 -9.58 -13.03 3.81
CA ALA A 44 -9.05 -14.18 3.09
C ALA A 44 -7.63 -13.88 2.57
N HIS A 45 -7.43 -12.69 2.00
CA HIS A 45 -6.12 -12.24 1.52
C HIS A 45 -5.09 -12.13 2.66
N GLU A 46 -5.48 -11.64 3.84
CA GLU A 46 -4.57 -11.56 5.01
C GLU A 46 -4.00 -12.92 5.45
N ARG A 47 -4.72 -14.03 5.22
CA ARG A 47 -4.32 -15.36 5.71
C ARG A 47 -3.31 -16.09 4.82
N GLU A 48 -3.22 -15.74 3.54
CA GLU A 48 -2.34 -16.42 2.58
C GLU A 48 -1.09 -15.60 2.26
N ASP A 49 -1.23 -14.29 1.95
CA ASP A 49 -0.09 -13.43 1.59
C ASP A 49 -0.46 -11.92 1.54
N GLY A 50 -1.33 -11.47 2.45
CA GLY A 50 -1.90 -10.11 2.39
C GLY A 50 -0.83 -9.03 2.43
N TYR A 51 0.21 -9.25 3.22
CA TYR A 51 1.34 -8.34 3.35
C TYR A 51 2.12 -8.17 2.04
N ALA A 52 2.56 -9.26 1.39
CA ALA A 52 3.38 -9.12 0.18
C ALA A 52 2.55 -8.65 -1.02
N ARG A 53 1.26 -9.03 -1.11
CA ARG A 53 0.34 -8.50 -2.11
C ARG A 53 0.22 -6.98 -1.99
N GLU A 54 0.00 -6.49 -0.78
CA GLU A 54 -0.15 -5.06 -0.53
C GLU A 54 1.15 -4.30 -0.74
N LEU A 55 2.28 -4.89 -0.34
CA LEU A 55 3.60 -4.33 -0.59
C LEU A 55 3.86 -4.19 -2.09
N ARG A 56 3.45 -5.18 -2.89
CA ARG A 56 3.56 -5.13 -4.36
C ARG A 56 2.68 -4.03 -4.95
N ALA A 57 1.43 -3.90 -4.47
CA ALA A 57 0.53 -2.83 -4.89
C ALA A 57 1.11 -1.44 -4.54
N GLY A 58 1.63 -1.28 -3.32
CA GLY A 58 2.26 -0.03 -2.88
C GLY A 58 3.47 0.34 -3.71
N LYS A 59 4.36 -0.62 -4.00
CA LYS A 59 5.51 -0.40 -4.87
C LYS A 59 5.10 0.01 -6.29
N ALA A 60 4.04 -0.56 -6.84
CA ALA A 60 3.53 -0.19 -8.16
C ALA A 60 2.97 1.25 -8.19
N GLU A 61 2.22 1.65 -7.16
CA GLU A 61 1.73 3.03 -7.04
C GLU A 61 2.89 4.03 -6.87
N LEU A 62 3.88 3.74 -6.01
CA LEU A 62 5.08 4.58 -5.88
C LEU A 62 5.77 4.81 -7.22
N ALA A 63 5.99 3.75 -7.99
CA ALA A 63 6.59 3.84 -9.31
C ALA A 63 5.76 4.72 -10.27
N SER A 64 4.42 4.62 -10.23
CA SER A 64 3.53 5.46 -11.03
C SER A 64 3.61 6.96 -10.67
N HIS A 65 3.97 7.26 -9.42
CA HIS A 65 4.18 8.62 -8.92
C HIS A 65 5.64 9.10 -9.02
N GLY A 66 6.54 8.30 -9.61
CA GLY A 66 7.96 8.64 -9.79
C GLY A 66 8.83 8.46 -8.55
N PHE A 67 8.35 7.65 -7.59
CA PHE A 67 9.07 7.26 -6.39
C PHE A 67 9.66 5.84 -6.52
N GLU A 68 10.76 5.61 -5.80
CA GLU A 68 11.37 4.29 -5.64
C GLU A 68 11.63 4.02 -4.16
N MET A 69 11.52 2.76 -3.72
CA MET A 69 11.96 2.38 -2.37
C MET A 69 13.47 2.13 -2.39
N GLU A 70 14.16 2.57 -1.34
CA GLU A 70 15.58 2.24 -1.14
C GLU A 70 15.80 0.72 -1.09
N ALA A 71 16.83 0.25 -1.80
CA ALA A 71 17.24 -1.15 -1.79
C ALA A 71 17.92 -1.49 -0.45
N GLU A 72 17.65 -2.69 0.07
CA GLU A 72 18.27 -3.22 1.29
C GLU A 72 19.80 -3.36 1.07
N ALA A 73 20.59 -2.80 1.99
CA ALA A 73 22.05 -2.85 1.99
C ALA A 73 22.59 -4.11 2.66
#